data_AF-B4DUX0-F1
#
_entry.id   AF-B4DUX0-F1
#
_cell.length_a   1.000
_cell.length_b   1.000
_cell.length_c   1.000
_cell.angle_alpha   90.00
_cell.angle_beta   90.00
_cell.angle_gamma   90.00
#
_symmetry.space_group_name_H-M   'P 1'
#
loop_
_entity.id
_entity.type
_entity.pdbx_description
1 polymer ?
#
loop_
_entity_poly.entity_id
_entity_poly.type
_entity_poly.pdbx_seq_one_letter_code
_entity_poly.pdbx_strand_id
1 'polypeptide(L)'
;MCIGEVAHVSAEITYTSKHSVEVQVNVMSENILTGAKKLTNKATLWYVPLSLKNVDKVLEVPPVVYSRQEQEEEGRKRYEAQKLERMETKWRNGDIVQPVLNPEPNTVSYSQSSLIHLVGPSDCTLHGFVHGGVTMKLMDEVAGIVAARHCKTNIVTASVDAINFHDKIRKGCVITISGRMTFTSNKSMEIEVLVDADPVVDSSQKRYRAASAFFTYVSLSQEGRSLPVPQLVPETEDEKKRFEEGKGRYLQMKAKRQGHAEPQP
;
A
#
# COMPACT_ATOMS: atom_id res chain seq x y z
N MET A 1 1.79 -17.65 -1.57
CA MET A 1 0.86 -18.57 -0.92
C MET A 1 -0.06 -19.12 -1.98
N CYS A 2 -0.35 -20.41 -1.94
CA CYS A 2 -1.17 -21.09 -2.93
C CYS A 2 -2.48 -21.58 -2.33
N ILE A 3 -3.46 -21.84 -3.18
CA ILE A 3 -4.72 -22.47 -2.76
C ILE A 3 -4.40 -23.79 -2.07
N GLY A 4 -5.00 -24.01 -0.90
CA GLY A 4 -4.79 -25.22 -0.08
C GLY A 4 -3.69 -25.08 0.99
N GLU A 5 -2.93 -23.99 1.01
CA GLU A 5 -1.99 -23.69 2.10
C GLU A 5 -2.70 -23.02 3.30
N VAL A 6 -2.22 -23.28 4.51
CA VAL A 6 -2.64 -22.57 5.73
C VAL A 6 -1.80 -21.31 5.90
N ALA A 7 -2.46 -20.17 6.12
CA ALA A 7 -1.84 -18.89 6.43
C ALA A 7 -1.71 -18.70 7.94
N HIS A 8 -0.49 -18.70 8.46
CA HIS A 8 -0.20 -18.33 9.85
C HIS A 8 0.18 -16.86 9.89
N VAL A 9 -0.57 -16.07 10.65
CA VAL A 9 -0.32 -14.63 10.84
C VAL A 9 0.03 -14.39 12.30
N SER A 10 1.27 -13.98 12.55
CA SER A 10 1.74 -13.57 13.88
C SER A 10 2.01 -12.08 13.89
N ALA A 11 1.55 -11.38 14.92
CA ALA A 11 1.75 -9.95 15.08
C ALA A 11 2.36 -9.63 16.46
N GLU A 12 3.31 -8.71 16.50
CA GLU A 12 3.99 -8.28 17.71
C GLU A 12 4.06 -6.75 17.75
N ILE A 13 3.83 -6.15 18.92
CA ILE A 13 4.06 -4.72 19.12
C ILE A 13 5.56 -4.51 19.30
N THR A 14 6.17 -3.73 18.41
CA THR A 14 7.63 -3.54 18.42
C THR A 14 8.06 -2.16 18.91
N TYR A 15 7.15 -1.19 18.94
CA TYR A 15 7.41 0.15 19.47
C TYR A 15 6.12 0.89 19.81
N THR A 16 6.17 1.77 20.81
CA THR A 16 5.10 2.71 21.12
C THR A 16 5.63 4.14 21.19
N SER A 17 5.00 5.05 20.46
CA SER A 17 5.14 6.50 20.68
C SER A 17 4.06 6.98 21.64
N LYS A 18 3.99 8.30 21.89
CA LYS A 18 2.92 8.91 22.69
C LYS A 18 1.51 8.57 22.17
N HIS A 19 1.34 8.48 20.85
CA HIS A 19 0.01 8.35 20.21
C HIS A 19 -0.05 7.26 19.13
N SER A 20 0.99 6.44 18.97
CA SER A 20 1.01 5.41 17.94
C SER A 20 1.67 4.12 18.42
N VAL A 21 1.23 3.00 17.86
CA VAL A 21 1.77 1.66 18.09
C VAL A 21 2.35 1.13 16.77
N GLU A 22 3.62 0.76 16.78
CA GLU A 22 4.25 -0.02 15.70
C GLU A 22 3.95 -1.50 15.93
N VAL A 23 3.43 -2.16 14.91
CA VAL A 23 3.14 -3.60 14.92
C VAL A 23 3.87 -4.26 13.76
N GLN A 24 4.75 -5.21 14.05
CA GLN A 24 5.34 -6.08 13.03
C GLN A 24 4.47 -7.32 12.85
N VAL A 25 4.24 -7.69 11.60
CA VAL A 25 3.45 -8.84 11.21
C VAL A 25 4.28 -9.75 10.33
N ASN A 26 4.37 -11.02 10.71
CA ASN A 26 4.95 -12.07 9.89
C ASN A 26 3.83 -12.99 9.40
N VAL A 27 3.82 -13.28 8.10
CA VAL A 27 2.90 -14.23 7.49
C VAL A 27 3.69 -15.40 6.95
N MET A 28 3.34 -16.61 7.38
CA MET A 28 3.95 -17.87 6.96
C MET A 28 2.90 -18.75 6.29
N SER A 29 3.23 -19.33 5.14
CA SER A 29 2.42 -20.37 4.52
C SER A 29 2.88 -21.76 4.97
N GLU A 30 1.94 -22.65 5.22
CA GLU A 30 2.16 -24.06 5.50
C GLU A 30 1.41 -24.92 4.49
N ASN A 31 2.15 -25.77 3.77
CA ASN A 31 1.56 -26.80 2.94
C ASN A 31 1.24 -28.01 3.82
N ILE A 32 -0.05 -28.27 4.05
CA ILE A 32 -0.52 -29.34 4.94
C ILE A 32 -0.30 -30.76 4.40
N LEU A 33 -0.05 -30.91 3.09
CA LEU A 33 0.24 -32.20 2.47
C LEU A 33 1.72 -32.59 2.64
N THR A 34 2.63 -31.61 2.57
CA THR A 34 4.08 -31.85 2.64
C THR A 34 4.70 -31.45 3.98
N GLY A 35 3.99 -30.69 4.80
CA GLY A 35 4.50 -30.06 6.03
C GLY A 35 5.43 -28.87 5.78
N ALA A 36 5.68 -28.49 4.52
CA ALA A 36 6.63 -27.42 4.20
C ALA A 36 6.10 -26.04 4.65
N LYS A 37 6.97 -25.27 5.31
CA LYS A 37 6.67 -23.91 5.79
C LYS A 37 7.55 -22.88 5.10
N LYS A 38 6.96 -21.75 4.70
CA LYS A 38 7.67 -20.65 4.03
C LYS A 38 7.18 -19.31 4.57
N LEU A 39 8.12 -18.44 4.96
CA LEU A 39 7.79 -17.04 5.24
C LEU A 39 7.37 -16.35 3.93
N THR A 40 6.15 -15.83 3.88
CA THR A 40 5.61 -15.18 2.69
C THR A 40 5.75 -13.67 2.76
N ASN A 41 5.37 -13.06 3.88
CA ASN A 41 5.37 -11.60 4.04
C ASN A 41 5.93 -11.19 5.39
N LYS A 42 6.63 -10.05 5.41
CA LYS A 42 6.88 -9.24 6.61
C LYS A 42 6.27 -7.87 6.37
N ALA A 43 5.55 -7.34 7.35
CA ALA A 43 4.95 -6.02 7.26
C ALA A 43 5.13 -5.27 8.58
N THR A 44 5.20 -3.94 8.50
CA THR A 44 5.20 -3.05 9.67
C THR A 44 4.02 -2.09 9.53
N LEU A 45 3.18 -2.03 10.55
CA LEU A 45 1.95 -1.25 10.59
C LEU A 45 2.02 -0.23 11.72
N TRP A 46 1.41 0.94 11.52
CA TRP A 46 1.26 1.96 12.56
C TRP A 46 -0.21 2.14 12.89
N TYR A 47 -0.59 1.85 14.14
CA TYR A 47 -1.95 2.04 14.65
C TYR A 47 -2.02 3.26 15.56
N VAL A 48 -3.17 3.95 15.55
CA VAL A 48 -3.46 5.11 16.41
C VAL A 48 -4.78 4.84 17.15
N PRO A 49 -4.79 4.82 18.50
CA PRO A 49 -6.02 4.58 19.24
C PRO A 49 -6.94 5.81 19.20
N LEU A 50 -8.22 5.59 18.91
CA LEU A 50 -9.27 6.59 18.91
C LEU A 50 -10.28 6.31 20.03
N SER A 51 -10.83 7.35 20.63
CA SER A 51 -11.85 7.21 21.67
C SER A 51 -13.16 6.67 21.10
N LEU A 52 -13.74 5.67 21.77
CA LEU A 52 -15.05 5.12 21.41
C LEU A 52 -16.19 6.12 21.66
N LYS A 53 -16.00 7.09 22.57
CA LYS A 53 -16.99 8.15 22.89
C LYS A 53 -16.89 9.35 21.95
N ASN A 54 -15.67 9.68 21.52
CA ASN A 54 -15.40 10.75 20.56
C ASN A 54 -14.38 10.22 19.55
N VAL A 55 -14.89 9.74 18.42
CA VAL A 55 -14.11 9.03 17.40
C VAL A 55 -13.09 9.89 16.66
N ASP A 56 -13.07 11.21 16.91
CA ASP A 56 -12.04 12.12 16.41
C ASP A 56 -10.93 12.37 17.44
N LYS A 57 -11.11 11.93 18.69
CA LYS A 57 -10.14 12.12 19.77
C LYS A 57 -9.10 11.00 19.78
N VAL A 58 -7.87 11.35 19.44
CA VAL A 58 -6.68 10.51 19.62
C VAL A 58 -6.38 10.33 21.11
N LEU A 59 -6.05 9.11 21.50
CA LEU A 59 -5.69 8.75 22.88
C LEU A 59 -4.18 8.56 23.04
N GLU A 60 -3.71 8.57 24.28
CA GLU A 60 -2.32 8.19 24.60
C GLU A 60 -2.18 6.68 24.61
N VAL A 61 -1.02 6.21 24.15
CA VAL A 61 -0.66 4.79 24.09
C VAL A 61 0.14 4.43 25.35
N PRO A 62 -0.26 3.40 26.10
CA PRO A 62 0.55 2.89 27.21
C PRO A 62 1.94 2.43 26.73
N PRO A 63 3.03 2.76 27.44
CA PRO A 63 4.37 2.38 27.02
C PRO A 63 4.56 0.86 27.10
N VAL A 64 5.26 0.31 26.11
CA VAL A 64 5.73 -1.09 26.13
C VAL A 64 7.05 -1.19 26.89
N VAL A 65 7.22 -2.26 27.65
CA VAL A 65 8.48 -2.58 28.33
C VAL A 65 9.37 -3.36 27.36
N TYR A 66 10.53 -2.80 27.02
CA TYR A 66 11.50 -3.44 26.14
C TYR A 66 12.46 -4.32 26.93
N SER A 67 12.87 -5.45 26.34
CA SER A 67 13.87 -6.32 26.96
C SER A 67 15.29 -5.78 26.82
N ARG A 68 15.55 -5.00 25.76
CA ARG A 68 16.84 -4.36 25.48
C ARG A 68 16.64 -2.91 25.05
N GLN A 69 17.49 -2.01 25.53
CA GLN A 69 17.44 -0.59 25.18
C GLN A 69 17.57 -0.36 23.65
N GLU A 70 18.41 -1.15 22.98
CA GLU A 70 18.59 -1.10 21.52
C GLU A 70 17.28 -1.25 20.74
N GLN A 71 16.34 -2.09 21.20
CA GLN A 71 15.04 -2.29 20.56
C GLN A 71 14.21 -1.00 20.57
N GLU A 72 14.25 -0.26 21.68
CA GLU A 72 13.56 1.02 21.81
C GLU A 72 14.19 2.08 20.91
N GLU A 73 15.53 2.11 20.83
CA GLU A 73 16.25 3.07 19.99
C GLU A 73 16.01 2.84 18.50
N GLU A 74 16.02 1.58 18.06
CA GLU A 74 15.66 1.21 16.68
C GLU A 74 14.20 1.53 16.37
N GLY A 75 13.27 1.22 17.29
CA GLY A 75 11.86 1.58 17.16
C GLY A 75 11.66 3.08 17.03
N ARG A 76 12.37 3.88 17.84
CA ARG A 76 12.36 5.34 17.77
C ARG A 76 12.90 5.85 16.43
N LYS A 77 14.02 5.29 15.93
CA LYS A 77 14.56 5.64 14.61
C LYS A 77 13.56 5.37 13.48
N ARG A 78 12.88 4.21 13.50
CA ARG A 78 11.82 3.88 12.53
C ARG A 78 10.64 4.84 12.63
N TYR A 79 10.22 5.18 13.86
CA TYR A 79 9.17 6.15 14.12
C TYR A 79 9.50 7.55 13.57
N GLU A 80 10.73 8.02 13.77
CA GLU A 80 11.16 9.33 13.26
C GLU A 80 11.25 9.34 11.73
N ALA A 81 11.79 8.28 11.13
CA ALA A 81 11.89 8.13 9.68
C ALA A 81 10.51 8.19 9.00
N GLN A 82 9.52 7.42 9.47
CA GLN A 82 8.17 7.46 8.89
C GLN A 82 7.48 8.82 9.12
N LYS A 83 7.78 9.50 10.24
CA LYS A 83 7.21 10.81 10.53
C LYS A 83 7.77 11.87 9.57
N LEU A 84 9.06 11.80 9.25
CA LEU A 84 9.70 12.69 8.28
C LEU A 84 9.16 12.45 6.86
N GLU A 85 9.08 11.19 6.42
CA GLU A 85 8.55 10.81 5.11
C GLU A 85 7.12 11.34 4.88
N ARG A 86 6.25 11.27 5.90
CA ARG A 86 4.90 11.83 5.84
C ARG A 86 4.86 13.36 5.71
N MET A 87 5.83 14.08 6.26
CA MET A 87 5.89 15.55 6.12
C MET A 87 6.38 15.97 4.73
N GLU A 88 7.29 15.20 4.14
CA GLU A 88 7.83 15.46 2.81
C GLU A 88 6.85 15.09 1.69
N THR A 89 5.99 14.10 1.93
CA THR A 89 4.99 13.66 0.95
C THR A 89 3.85 14.68 0.87
N LYS A 90 4.02 15.69 0.00
CA LYS A 90 2.95 16.63 -0.36
C LYS A 90 1.95 15.94 -1.29
N TRP A 91 0.76 15.62 -0.77
CA TRP A 91 -0.32 15.03 -1.55
C TRP A 91 -0.94 16.06 -2.49
N ARG A 92 -1.11 15.67 -3.76
CA ARG A 92 -1.89 16.45 -4.72
C ARG A 92 -3.37 16.11 -4.53
N ASN A 93 -4.07 16.96 -3.80
CA ASN A 93 -5.53 16.90 -3.74
C ASN A 93 -6.08 17.28 -5.12
N GLY A 94 -7.00 16.47 -5.66
CA GLY A 94 -7.68 16.78 -6.91
C GLY A 94 -7.05 16.21 -8.19
N ASP A 95 -6.07 15.30 -8.08
CA ASP A 95 -5.64 14.49 -9.23
C ASP A 95 -6.80 13.59 -9.67
N ILE A 96 -7.60 14.07 -10.64
CA ILE A 96 -8.66 13.30 -11.25
C ILE A 96 -8.03 12.44 -12.35
N VAL A 97 -8.10 11.14 -12.16
CA VAL A 97 -7.65 10.14 -13.12
C VAL A 97 -8.73 10.01 -14.20
N GLN A 98 -8.66 10.83 -15.25
CA GLN A 98 -9.64 10.82 -16.34
C GLN A 98 -9.28 9.77 -17.40
N PRO A 99 -10.25 9.00 -17.91
CA PRO A 99 -10.01 8.06 -19.00
C PRO A 99 -9.66 8.83 -20.28
N VAL A 100 -8.57 8.42 -20.95
CA VAL A 100 -8.17 8.94 -22.26
C VAL A 100 -8.77 8.05 -23.35
N LEU A 101 -9.30 8.65 -24.40
CA LEU A 101 -9.84 7.92 -25.55
C LEU A 101 -8.69 7.41 -26.43
N ASN A 102 -8.72 6.12 -26.80
CA ASN A 102 -7.72 5.47 -27.67
C ASN A 102 -6.26 5.67 -27.26
N PRO A 103 -5.87 5.22 -26.05
CA PRO A 103 -4.48 5.37 -25.59
C PRO A 103 -3.52 4.47 -26.38
N GLU A 104 -2.35 5.01 -26.70
CA GLU A 104 -1.26 4.27 -27.34
C GLU A 104 -0.71 3.20 -26.38
N PRO A 105 -0.30 2.01 -26.87
CA PRO A 105 0.30 0.98 -26.04
C PRO A 105 1.51 1.49 -25.23
N ASN A 106 1.70 0.92 -24.05
CA ASN A 106 2.79 1.23 -23.12
C ASN A 106 2.80 2.65 -22.52
N THR A 107 1.74 3.44 -22.73
CA THR A 107 1.54 4.73 -22.06
C THR A 107 0.85 4.55 -20.71
N VAL A 108 0.87 5.60 -19.87
CA VAL A 108 0.15 5.58 -18.57
C VAL A 108 -1.34 5.38 -18.80
N SER A 109 -1.92 6.13 -19.74
CA SER A 109 -3.34 6.13 -20.04
C SER A 109 -3.87 4.78 -20.56
N TYR A 110 -3.02 3.97 -21.21
CA TYR A 110 -3.37 2.63 -21.68
C TYR A 110 -3.75 1.66 -20.56
N SER A 111 -2.98 1.73 -19.47
CA SER A 111 -3.09 0.82 -18.33
C SER A 111 -3.94 1.38 -17.19
N GLN A 112 -4.10 2.70 -17.14
CA GLN A 112 -4.87 3.41 -16.13
C GLN A 112 -6.27 2.81 -15.93
N SER A 113 -6.63 2.56 -14.68
CA SER A 113 -7.86 1.86 -14.31
C SER A 113 -8.44 2.41 -13.02
N SER A 114 -9.74 2.23 -12.81
CA SER A 114 -10.41 2.60 -11.57
C SER A 114 -11.48 1.61 -11.18
N LEU A 115 -11.79 1.58 -9.89
CA LEU A 115 -12.88 0.82 -9.28
C LEU A 115 -13.70 1.76 -8.40
N ILE A 116 -15.02 1.64 -8.49
CA ILE A 116 -15.96 2.41 -7.64
C ILE A 116 -16.68 1.41 -6.73
N HIS A 117 -16.66 1.67 -5.42
CA HIS A 117 -17.24 0.81 -4.40
C HIS A 117 -18.14 1.61 -3.46
N LEU A 118 -19.39 1.16 -3.27
CA LEU A 118 -20.28 1.71 -2.26
C LEU A 118 -19.99 1.00 -0.93
N VAL A 119 -19.60 1.77 0.08
CA VAL A 119 -19.23 1.22 1.39
C VAL A 119 -20.46 0.66 2.11
N GLY A 120 -20.49 -0.66 2.27
CA GLY A 120 -21.55 -1.39 2.93
C GLY A 120 -21.30 -1.61 4.43
N PRO A 121 -22.27 -2.20 5.15
CA PRO A 121 -22.13 -2.48 6.59
C PRO A 121 -20.99 -3.44 6.93
N SER A 122 -20.76 -4.47 6.12
CA SER A 122 -19.69 -5.46 6.33
C SER A 122 -18.28 -4.91 6.13
N ASP A 123 -18.16 -3.76 5.46
CA ASP A 123 -16.87 -3.10 5.24
C ASP A 123 -16.41 -2.35 6.50
N CYS A 124 -17.34 -2.07 7.42
CA CYS A 124 -17.13 -1.18 8.53
C CYS A 124 -16.87 -1.90 9.86
N THR A 125 -16.04 -1.26 10.68
CA THR A 125 -15.95 -1.49 12.12
C THR A 125 -17.28 -1.16 12.80
N LEU A 126 -17.41 -1.55 14.08
CA LEU A 126 -18.60 -1.27 14.90
C LEU A 126 -19.03 0.22 14.90
N HIS A 127 -18.08 1.15 14.72
CA HIS A 127 -18.33 2.60 14.77
C HIS A 127 -18.69 3.19 13.40
N GLY A 128 -18.91 2.35 12.38
CA GLY A 128 -19.32 2.81 11.04
C GLY A 128 -18.19 3.37 10.17
N PHE A 129 -16.93 3.11 10.54
CA PHE A 129 -15.76 3.43 9.72
C PHE A 129 -15.20 2.18 9.03
N VAL A 130 -14.76 2.31 7.79
CA VAL A 130 -14.19 1.22 6.99
C VAL A 130 -12.94 0.62 7.65
N HIS A 131 -12.84 -0.72 7.63
CA HIS A 131 -11.62 -1.41 8.01
C HIS A 131 -10.51 -1.13 6.98
N GLY A 132 -9.30 -0.80 7.43
CA GLY A 132 -8.17 -0.57 6.53
C GLY A 132 -7.91 -1.74 5.56
N GLY A 133 -8.16 -2.98 6.00
CA GLY A 133 -8.03 -4.18 5.16
C GLY A 133 -8.93 -4.20 3.92
N VAL A 134 -10.15 -3.65 4.02
CA VAL A 134 -11.07 -3.56 2.87
C VAL A 134 -10.50 -2.61 1.84
N THR A 135 -10.07 -1.42 2.27
CA THR A 135 -9.44 -0.44 1.38
C THR A 135 -8.17 -1.01 0.72
N MET A 136 -7.30 -1.67 1.49
CA MET A 136 -6.06 -2.26 0.96
C MET A 136 -6.33 -3.35 -0.09
N LYS A 137 -7.36 -4.18 0.11
CA LYS A 137 -7.79 -5.20 -0.87
C LYS A 137 -8.21 -4.55 -2.19
N LEU A 138 -9.06 -3.52 -2.14
CA LEU A 138 -9.52 -2.81 -3.33
C LEU A 138 -8.37 -2.07 -4.03
N MET A 139 -7.40 -1.53 -3.28
CA MET A 139 -6.21 -0.91 -3.83
C MET A 139 -5.35 -1.92 -4.62
N ASP A 140 -5.13 -3.11 -4.06
CA ASP A 140 -4.38 -4.17 -4.74
C ASP A 140 -5.13 -4.70 -5.97
N GLU A 141 -6.45 -4.84 -5.92
CA GLU A 141 -7.26 -5.23 -7.08
C GLU A 141 -7.08 -4.24 -8.25
N VAL A 142 -7.14 -2.92 -7.98
CA VAL A 142 -6.93 -1.91 -9.01
C VAL A 142 -5.49 -1.90 -9.51
N ALA A 143 -4.50 -1.99 -8.62
CA ALA A 143 -3.10 -2.06 -9.02
C ALA A 143 -2.81 -3.29 -9.90
N GLY A 144 -3.38 -4.44 -9.55
CA GLY A 144 -3.27 -5.68 -10.31
C GLY A 144 -3.89 -5.54 -11.71
N ILE A 145 -5.05 -4.89 -11.83
CA ILE A 145 -5.67 -4.60 -13.13
C ILE A 145 -4.75 -3.71 -13.99
N VAL A 146 -4.20 -2.63 -13.42
CA VAL A 146 -3.26 -1.74 -14.12
C VAL A 146 -2.03 -2.52 -14.61
N ALA A 147 -1.40 -3.30 -13.72
CA ALA A 147 -0.25 -4.13 -14.05
C ALA A 147 -0.56 -5.14 -15.17
N ALA A 148 -1.68 -5.85 -15.07
CA ALA A 148 -2.09 -6.84 -16.04
C ALA A 148 -2.40 -6.23 -17.41
N ARG A 149 -3.06 -5.05 -17.46
CA ARG A 149 -3.31 -4.32 -18.71
C ARG A 149 -2.02 -3.91 -19.40
N HIS A 150 -1.02 -3.44 -18.65
CA HIS A 150 0.27 -3.04 -19.20
C HIS A 150 1.11 -4.24 -19.67
N CYS A 151 1.28 -5.25 -18.81
CA CYS A 151 2.18 -6.38 -19.07
C CYS A 151 1.59 -7.49 -19.94
N LYS A 152 0.26 -7.64 -20.00
CA LYS A 152 -0.44 -8.72 -20.74
C LYS A 152 0.07 -10.13 -20.43
N THR A 153 0.53 -10.34 -19.20
CA THR A 153 1.12 -11.61 -18.71
C THR A 153 0.71 -11.86 -17.26
N ASN A 154 1.12 -13.00 -16.70
CA ASN A 154 0.94 -13.29 -15.28
C ASN A 154 1.74 -12.31 -14.42
N ILE A 155 1.08 -11.66 -13.47
CA ILE A 155 1.63 -10.63 -12.60
C ILE A 155 1.38 -10.96 -11.14
N VAL A 156 2.31 -10.57 -10.28
CA VAL A 156 2.15 -10.69 -8.83
C VAL A 156 2.65 -9.44 -8.11
N THR A 157 2.05 -9.13 -6.97
CA THR A 157 2.50 -8.06 -6.07
C THR A 157 3.82 -8.47 -5.42
N ALA A 158 4.87 -7.69 -5.64
CA ALA A 158 6.21 -7.94 -5.09
C ALA A 158 6.45 -7.18 -3.78
N SER A 159 5.97 -5.94 -3.70
CA SER A 159 5.95 -5.15 -2.47
C SER A 159 4.86 -4.09 -2.52
N VAL A 160 4.43 -3.66 -1.35
CA VAL A 160 3.57 -2.49 -1.19
C VAL A 160 4.34 -1.51 -0.33
N ASP A 161 4.54 -0.31 -0.86
CA ASP A 161 5.22 0.77 -0.18
C ASP A 161 4.20 1.61 0.58
N ALA A 162 4.67 2.51 1.46
CA ALA A 162 3.89 3.11 2.54
C ALA A 162 2.44 3.47 2.16
N ILE A 163 1.49 2.66 2.64
CA ILE A 163 0.07 2.97 2.58
C ILE A 163 -0.24 4.00 3.65
N ASN A 164 -0.71 5.17 3.22
CA ASN A 164 -1.09 6.24 4.14
C ASN A 164 -2.62 6.38 4.14
N PHE A 165 -3.22 6.28 5.33
CA PHE A 165 -4.62 6.59 5.58
C PHE A 165 -4.73 8.02 6.11
N HIS A 166 -5.25 8.92 5.28
CA HIS A 166 -5.32 10.36 5.55
C HIS A 166 -6.55 10.74 6.35
N ASP A 167 -7.68 10.12 6.01
CA ASP A 167 -8.96 10.37 6.69
C ASP A 167 -9.84 9.12 6.67
N LYS A 168 -10.77 9.07 7.62
CA LYS A 168 -11.69 7.94 7.80
C LYS A 168 -12.74 7.93 6.70
N ILE A 169 -13.12 6.73 6.27
CA ILE A 169 -14.23 6.51 5.34
C ILE A 169 -15.42 6.02 6.14
N ARG A 170 -16.58 6.67 5.99
CA ARG A 170 -17.82 6.30 6.67
C ARG A 170 -18.65 5.33 5.82
N LYS A 171 -19.46 4.51 6.49
CA LYS A 171 -20.53 3.72 5.87
C LYS A 171 -21.41 4.60 4.98
N GLY A 172 -21.73 4.12 3.78
CA GLY A 172 -22.55 4.85 2.81
C GLY A 172 -21.79 5.89 1.97
N CYS A 173 -20.48 6.11 2.21
CA CYS A 173 -19.65 6.80 1.23
C CYS A 173 -19.48 5.92 -0.03
N VAL A 174 -19.38 6.57 -1.19
CA VAL A 174 -18.86 5.93 -2.40
C VAL A 174 -17.38 6.23 -2.48
N ILE A 175 -16.55 5.20 -2.61
CA ILE A 175 -15.11 5.37 -2.79
C ILE A 175 -14.70 5.06 -4.22
N THR A 176 -13.85 5.90 -4.78
CA THR A 176 -13.21 5.70 -6.08
C THR A 176 -11.74 5.39 -5.86
N ILE A 177 -11.35 4.17 -6.20
CA ILE A 177 -9.96 3.71 -6.18
C ILE A 177 -9.42 3.87 -7.60
N SER A 178 -8.44 4.74 -7.77
CA SER A 178 -7.83 5.02 -9.08
C SER A 178 -6.37 4.58 -9.08
N GLY A 179 -5.99 3.78 -10.07
CA GLY A 179 -4.63 3.29 -10.25
C GLY A 179 -4.03 3.79 -11.55
N ARG A 180 -2.76 4.21 -11.49
CA ARG A 180 -1.97 4.57 -12.66
C ARG A 180 -0.52 4.16 -12.46
N MET A 181 0.12 3.75 -13.55
CA MET A 181 1.53 3.42 -13.50
C MET A 181 2.37 4.70 -13.40
N THR A 182 3.43 4.65 -12.60
CA THR A 182 4.34 5.79 -12.38
C THR A 182 5.72 5.53 -12.92
N PHE A 183 6.23 4.31 -12.82
CA PHE A 183 7.60 3.98 -13.21
C PHE A 183 7.71 2.51 -13.62
N THR A 184 8.63 2.20 -14.54
CA THR A 184 9.04 0.82 -14.85
C THR A 184 10.54 0.67 -14.74
N SER A 185 10.99 -0.37 -14.04
CA SER A 185 12.36 -0.87 -14.18
C SER A 185 12.43 -1.86 -15.34
N ASN A 186 13.57 -2.53 -15.50
CA ASN A 186 13.69 -3.63 -16.47
C ASN A 186 12.75 -4.81 -16.16
N LYS A 187 12.36 -5.02 -14.89
CA LYS A 187 11.63 -6.22 -14.43
C LYS A 187 10.47 -5.94 -13.46
N SER A 188 10.18 -4.68 -13.16
CA SER A 188 9.14 -4.31 -12.20
C SER A 188 8.38 -3.07 -12.66
N MET A 189 7.14 -2.95 -12.19
CA MET A 189 6.27 -1.80 -12.42
C MET A 189 5.91 -1.18 -11.07
N GLU A 190 6.02 0.13 -10.95
CA GLU A 190 5.48 0.90 -9.84
C GLU A 190 4.13 1.50 -10.25
N ILE A 191 3.13 1.33 -9.39
CA ILE A 191 1.76 1.76 -9.62
C ILE A 191 1.31 2.59 -8.42
N GLU A 192 0.93 3.83 -8.68
CA GLU A 192 0.30 4.70 -7.69
C GLU A 192 -1.20 4.39 -7.62
N VAL A 193 -1.70 4.20 -6.40
CA VAL A 193 -3.11 4.00 -6.14
C VAL A 193 -3.62 5.06 -5.18
N LEU A 194 -4.70 5.72 -5.57
CA LEU A 194 -5.35 6.80 -4.84
C LEU A 194 -6.78 6.40 -4.50
N VAL A 195 -7.21 6.67 -3.26
CA VAL A 195 -8.57 6.38 -2.79
C VAL A 195 -9.26 7.69 -2.42
N ASP A 196 -10.22 8.10 -3.24
CA ASP A 196 -11.06 9.26 -3.00
C ASP A 196 -12.44 8.82 -2.47
N ALA A 197 -12.98 9.55 -1.50
CA ALA A 197 -14.27 9.26 -0.88
C ALA A 197 -15.27 10.39 -1.12
N ASP A 198 -16.46 10.01 -1.58
CA ASP A 198 -17.60 10.88 -1.84
C ASP A 198 -18.75 10.57 -0.85
N PRO A 199 -19.06 11.48 0.09
CA PRO A 199 -20.26 11.38 0.92
C PRO A 199 -21.52 11.64 0.09
N VAL A 200 -22.26 10.57 -0.27
CA VAL A 200 -23.41 10.69 -1.18
C VAL A 200 -24.62 11.36 -0.53
N VAL A 201 -24.81 11.15 0.77
CA VAL A 201 -26.02 11.60 1.50
C VAL A 201 -25.87 13.04 2.02
N ASP A 202 -24.64 13.50 2.26
CA ASP A 202 -24.34 14.83 2.77
C ASP A 202 -23.69 15.69 1.67
N SER A 203 -24.52 16.39 0.90
CA SER A 203 -24.07 17.25 -0.20
C SER A 203 -23.27 18.48 0.25
N SER A 204 -23.16 18.73 1.57
CA SER A 204 -22.30 19.79 2.10
C SER A 204 -20.82 19.38 2.13
N GLN A 205 -20.55 18.08 2.10
CA GLN A 205 -19.20 17.54 2.11
C GLN A 205 -18.70 17.30 0.69
N LYS A 206 -17.49 17.79 0.43
CA LYS A 206 -16.80 17.56 -0.85
C LYS A 206 -16.05 16.24 -0.81
N ARG A 207 -15.78 15.70 -2.02
CA ARG A 207 -14.82 14.62 -2.22
C ARG A 207 -13.50 14.91 -1.48
N TYR A 208 -12.96 13.91 -0.81
CA TYR A 208 -11.68 14.00 -0.13
C TYR A 208 -10.81 12.76 -0.39
N ARG A 209 -9.49 12.94 -0.30
CA ARG A 209 -8.52 11.85 -0.41
C ARG A 209 -8.47 11.10 0.92
N ALA A 210 -8.87 9.83 0.92
CA ALA A 210 -8.89 8.99 2.11
C ALA A 210 -7.60 8.18 2.28
N ALA A 211 -7.02 7.67 1.19
CA ALA A 211 -5.78 6.90 1.25
C ALA A 211 -4.96 7.00 -0.04
N SER A 212 -3.68 6.65 0.06
CA SER A 212 -2.77 6.53 -1.08
C SER A 212 -1.68 5.50 -0.80
N ALA A 213 -1.15 4.88 -1.85
CA ALA A 213 -0.03 3.96 -1.78
C ALA A 213 0.69 3.81 -3.12
N PHE A 214 1.87 3.20 -3.07
CA PHE A 214 2.59 2.70 -4.24
C PHE A 214 2.71 1.18 -4.16
N PHE A 215 2.37 0.51 -5.24
CA PHE A 215 2.48 -0.93 -5.39
C PHE A 215 3.58 -1.25 -6.39
N THR A 216 4.45 -2.19 -6.04
CA THR A 216 5.44 -2.76 -6.96
C THR A 216 4.97 -4.13 -7.44
N TYR A 217 4.76 -4.26 -8.74
CA TYR A 217 4.38 -5.50 -9.40
C TYR A 217 5.53 -6.07 -10.25
N VAL A 218 5.57 -7.39 -10.41
CA VAL A 218 6.48 -8.09 -11.31
C VAL A 218 5.73 -9.09 -12.17
N SER A 219 6.22 -9.32 -13.39
CA SER A 219 5.74 -10.39 -14.26
C SER A 219 6.52 -11.68 -14.00
N LEU A 220 5.83 -12.82 -13.96
CA LEU A 220 6.42 -14.14 -13.73
C LEU A 220 6.18 -15.10 -14.90
N SER A 221 7.19 -15.92 -15.20
CA SER A 221 7.06 -17.07 -16.10
C SER A 221 6.27 -18.21 -15.44
N GLN A 222 5.94 -19.26 -16.21
CA GLN A 222 5.28 -20.47 -15.68
C GLN A 222 6.12 -21.16 -14.60
N GLU A 223 7.44 -21.05 -14.68
CA GLU A 223 8.41 -21.58 -13.70
C GLU A 223 8.64 -20.62 -12.51
N GLY A 224 7.88 -19.53 -12.41
CA GLY A 224 7.98 -18.55 -11.33
C GLY A 224 9.19 -17.62 -11.40
N ARG A 225 9.82 -17.47 -12.57
CA ARG A 225 10.97 -16.55 -12.75
C ARG A 225 10.51 -15.17 -13.22
N SER A 226 11.15 -14.13 -12.70
CA SER A 226 10.83 -12.74 -13.09
C SER A 226 11.26 -12.43 -14.54
N LEU A 227 10.28 -12.00 -15.33
CA LEU A 227 10.41 -11.63 -16.73
C LEU A 227 10.66 -10.11 -16.91
N PRO A 228 11.29 -9.69 -18.02
CA PRO A 228 11.32 -8.29 -18.41
C PRO A 228 9.91 -7.73 -18.59
N VAL A 229 9.70 -6.47 -18.21
CA VAL A 229 8.40 -5.77 -18.37
C VAL A 229 8.46 -4.74 -19.50
N PRO A 230 7.36 -4.51 -20.25
CA PRO A 230 7.30 -3.43 -21.23
C PRO A 230 7.61 -2.08 -20.57
N GLN A 231 8.47 -1.28 -21.20
CA GLN A 231 8.85 0.01 -20.64
C GLN A 231 7.71 1.01 -20.78
N LEU A 232 7.36 1.67 -19.68
CA LEU A 232 6.40 2.77 -19.68
C LEU A 232 6.99 3.95 -20.44
N VAL A 233 6.17 4.56 -21.31
CA VAL A 233 6.50 5.79 -22.04
C VAL A 233 5.65 6.93 -21.45
N PRO A 234 6.23 7.80 -20.59
CA PRO A 234 5.55 9.00 -20.09
C PRO A 234 5.38 10.05 -21.21
N GLU A 235 4.19 10.61 -21.35
CA GLU A 235 3.88 11.58 -22.41
C GLU A 235 3.87 13.01 -21.84
N THR A 236 3.15 13.21 -20.73
CA THR A 236 2.97 14.54 -20.12
C THR A 236 4.10 14.89 -19.14
N GLU A 237 4.30 16.18 -18.87
CA GLU A 237 5.31 16.65 -17.90
C GLU A 237 5.07 16.09 -16.49
N ASP A 238 3.81 15.96 -16.08
CA ASP A 238 3.47 15.33 -14.79
C ASP A 238 3.76 13.84 -14.76
N GLU A 239 3.61 13.13 -15.88
CA GLU A 239 3.98 11.72 -15.98
C GLU A 239 5.50 11.55 -15.93
N LYS A 240 6.25 12.38 -16.67
CA LYS A 240 7.72 12.37 -16.62
C LYS A 240 8.25 12.67 -15.22
N LYS A 241 7.65 13.64 -14.53
CA LYS A 241 7.99 13.97 -13.15
C LYS A 241 7.72 12.79 -12.21
N ARG A 242 6.54 12.16 -12.30
CA ARG A 242 6.21 10.96 -11.52
C ARG A 242 7.15 9.79 -11.82
N PHE A 243 7.60 9.66 -13.07
CA PHE A 243 8.56 8.64 -13.48
C PHE A 243 9.92 8.81 -12.82
N GLU A 244 10.47 10.04 -12.77
CA GLU A 244 11.74 10.27 -12.09
C GLU A 244 11.60 10.13 -10.56
N GLU A 245 10.48 10.57 -9.97
CA GLU A 245 10.17 10.34 -8.55
C GLU A 245 10.11 8.84 -8.23
N GLY A 246 9.46 8.03 -9.08
CA GLY A 246 9.37 6.57 -8.94
C GLY A 246 10.72 5.88 -9.08
N LYS A 247 11.56 6.35 -10.01
CA LYS A 247 12.96 5.90 -10.11
C LYS A 247 13.75 6.22 -8.84
N GLY A 248 13.53 7.39 -8.24
CA GLY A 248 14.12 7.77 -6.94
C GLY A 248 13.73 6.80 -5.83
N ARG A 249 12.43 6.51 -5.68
CA ARG A 249 11.92 5.51 -4.72
C ARG A 249 12.51 4.12 -4.95
N TYR A 250 12.56 3.67 -6.21
CA TYR A 250 13.15 2.40 -6.59
C TYR A 250 14.62 2.27 -6.17
N LEU A 251 15.43 3.32 -6.40
CA LEU A 251 16.85 3.31 -6.00
C LEU A 251 17.02 3.27 -4.48
N GLN A 252 16.21 4.03 -3.74
CA GLN A 252 16.23 4.00 -2.27
C GLN A 252 15.87 2.62 -1.72
N MET A 253 14.84 1.96 -2.26
CA MET A 253 14.44 0.61 -1.87
C MET A 253 15.50 -0.43 -2.22
N LYS A 254 16.11 -0.32 -3.39
CA LYS A 254 17.22 -1.19 -3.80
C LYS A 254 18.40 -1.08 -2.84
N ALA A 255 18.77 0.14 -2.45
CA ALA A 255 19.83 0.36 -1.47
C ALA A 255 19.48 -0.22 -0.09
N LYS A 256 18.24 -0.02 0.39
CA LYS A 256 17.75 -0.62 1.66
C LYS A 256 17.86 -2.16 1.63
N ARG A 257 17.50 -2.81 0.52
CA ARG A 257 17.60 -4.27 0.36
C ARG A 257 19.04 -4.77 0.35
N GLN A 258 19.96 -4.05 -0.29
CA GLN A 258 21.37 -4.42 -0.34
C GLN A 258 22.07 -4.24 1.02
N GLY A 259 21.72 -3.21 1.78
CA GLY A 259 22.25 -3.00 3.14
C GLY A 259 21.77 -4.04 4.18
N HIS A 260 20.65 -4.72 3.95
CA HIS A 260 20.16 -5.81 4.81
C HIS A 260 20.69 -7.20 4.38
N ALA A 261 21.48 -7.28 3.31
CA ALA A 261 21.96 -8.54 2.74
C ALA A 261 23.36 -8.95 3.26
N GLU A 262 23.97 -8.21 4.21
CA GLU A 262 25.14 -8.72 4.93
C GLU A 262 24.70 -9.87 5.85
N PRO A 263 25.37 -11.03 5.81
CA PRO A 263 25.04 -12.14 6.69
C PRO A 263 25.33 -11.72 8.13
N GLN A 264 24.32 -11.81 8.99
CA GLN A 264 24.59 -11.89 10.43
C GLN A 264 25.48 -13.13 10.67
N PRO A 265 26.61 -12.99 11.38
CA PRO A 265 27.56 -14.08 11.62
C PRO A 265 26.92 -15.25 12.38
#